data_AF-A0A1H8YG89-F1
#
_entry.id   AF-A0A1H8YG89-F1
#
_cell.length_a   1.000
_cell.length_b   1.000
_cell.length_c   1.000
_cell.angle_alpha   90.00
_cell.angle_beta   90.00
_cell.angle_gamma   90.00
#
_symmetry.space_group_name_H-M   'P 1'
#
loop_
_entity.id
_entity.type
_entity.pdbx_description
1 polymer ?
#
loop_
_entity_poly.entity_id
_entity_poly.type
_entity_poly.pdbx_seq_one_letter_code
_entity_poly.pdbx_strand_id
1 'polypeptide(L)'
;MKKMLVLFCLGLTACDGSLHGDRRLQRGMTEQEVTQLEGKQVPDRIIMRTCGTETRQPFPCKVHVYRKGLWVGRFGSEVAVVFEDVRGQWVVSQWL
;
A
#
# COMPACT_ATOMS: atom_id res chain seq x y z
N MET A 1 -23.27 27.35 -53.56
CA MET A 1 -23.48 25.98 -53.03
C MET A 1 -22.49 25.70 -51.90
N LYS A 2 -23.01 25.24 -50.75
CA LYS A 2 -22.41 24.35 -49.75
C LYS A 2 -21.07 24.73 -49.11
N LYS A 3 -21.13 25.36 -47.93
CA LYS A 3 -20.13 25.17 -46.85
C LYS A 3 -20.87 24.69 -45.61
N MET A 4 -21.08 23.38 -45.60
CA MET A 4 -21.46 22.62 -44.43
C MET A 4 -20.23 21.79 -44.11
N LEU A 5 -19.73 21.91 -42.88
CA LEU A 5 -19.34 20.78 -42.04
C LEU A 5 -18.91 21.33 -40.68
N VAL A 6 -19.92 21.33 -39.81
CA VAL A 6 -19.76 21.24 -38.37
C VAL A 6 -19.06 19.90 -38.09
N LEU A 7 -17.87 19.93 -37.49
CA LEU A 7 -17.32 18.79 -36.77
C LEU A 7 -16.65 19.36 -35.52
N PHE A 8 -17.44 19.50 -34.46
CA PHE A 8 -17.53 18.53 -33.36
C PHE A 8 -16.19 18.36 -32.65
N CYS A 9 -16.11 19.08 -31.53
CA CYS A 9 -15.15 18.88 -30.46
C CYS A 9 -15.13 17.40 -30.04
N LEU A 10 -14.14 16.66 -30.52
CA LEU A 10 -13.72 15.43 -29.88
C LEU A 10 -12.57 15.78 -28.93
N GLY A 11 -12.96 16.31 -27.78
CA GLY A 11 -12.15 16.21 -26.57
C GLY A 11 -12.02 14.73 -26.24
N LEU A 12 -10.97 14.10 -26.75
CA LEU A 12 -10.42 12.90 -26.15
C LEU A 12 -9.30 13.40 -25.24
N THR A 13 -9.70 13.71 -24.01
CA THR A 13 -8.81 13.74 -22.87
C THR A 13 -7.92 12.51 -22.97
N ALA A 14 -6.61 12.75 -22.93
CA ALA A 14 -5.58 11.73 -22.85
C ALA A 14 -6.07 10.58 -21.96
N CYS A 15 -5.89 9.34 -22.43
CA CYS A 15 -6.01 8.17 -21.59
C CYS A 15 -5.19 8.41 -20.33
N ASP A 16 -5.89 8.73 -19.23
CA ASP A 16 -5.32 8.83 -17.90
C ASP A 16 -5.10 7.38 -17.42
N GLY A 17 -4.15 6.71 -18.09
CA GLY A 17 -3.69 5.37 -17.79
C GLY A 17 -2.80 5.32 -16.55
N SER A 18 -2.98 6.26 -15.62
CA SER A 18 -2.39 6.25 -14.28
C SER A 18 -3.46 6.43 -13.20
N LEU A 19 -4.59 5.71 -13.37
CA LEU A 19 -5.62 5.52 -12.33
C LEU A 19 -5.21 4.52 -11.22
N HIS A 20 -3.93 4.17 -11.13
CA HIS A 20 -3.30 3.75 -9.90
C HIS A 20 -2.31 4.84 -9.53
N GLY A 21 -2.83 5.91 -8.91
CA GLY A 21 -1.97 6.81 -8.17
C GLY A 21 -1.07 5.95 -7.30
N ASP A 22 0.24 6.25 -7.35
CA ASP A 22 1.36 5.55 -6.73
C ASP A 22 1.17 5.53 -5.20
N ARG A 23 0.13 4.82 -4.74
CA ARG A 23 -0.25 4.72 -3.34
C ARG A 23 0.84 3.86 -2.73
N ARG A 24 1.79 4.53 -2.12
CA ARG A 24 2.83 3.91 -1.32
C ARG A 24 2.29 3.74 0.10
N LEU A 25 2.92 2.86 0.88
CA LEU A 25 2.67 2.80 2.31
C LEU A 25 2.89 4.18 2.93
N GLN A 26 1.96 4.58 3.80
CA GLN A 26 2.03 5.83 4.54
C GLN A 26 1.78 5.56 6.02
N ARG A 27 2.47 6.33 6.87
CA ARG A 27 2.22 6.30 8.31
C ARG A 27 0.77 6.71 8.60
N GLY A 28 0.13 6.04 9.55
CA GLY A 28 -1.26 6.27 9.93
C GLY A 28 -2.28 5.43 9.15
N MET A 29 -1.89 4.76 8.07
CA MET A 29 -2.78 3.85 7.34
C MET A 29 -3.27 2.73 8.24
N THR A 30 -4.54 2.39 8.13
CA THR A 30 -5.14 1.24 8.81
C THR A 30 -4.75 -0.07 8.15
N GLU A 31 -4.91 -1.18 8.86
CA GLU A 31 -4.75 -2.52 8.27
C GLU A 31 -5.60 -2.73 7.01
N GLN A 32 -6.81 -2.17 6.99
CA GLN A 32 -7.73 -2.28 5.86
C GLN A 32 -7.21 -1.48 4.65
N GLU A 33 -6.64 -0.29 4.87
CA GLU A 33 -6.04 0.51 3.81
C GLU A 33 -4.78 -0.16 3.24
N VAL A 34 -3.94 -0.74 4.10
CA VAL A 34 -2.77 -1.53 3.65
C VAL A 34 -3.22 -2.76 2.86
N THR A 35 -4.28 -3.44 3.29
CA THR A 35 -4.82 -4.59 2.56
C THR A 35 -5.34 -4.19 1.18
N GLN A 36 -6.02 -3.03 1.07
CA GLN A 36 -6.44 -2.51 -0.23
C GLN A 36 -5.24 -2.14 -1.11
N LEU A 37 -4.19 -1.60 -0.50
CA LEU A 37 -2.95 -1.22 -1.18
C LEU A 37 -2.22 -2.42 -1.78
N GLU A 38 -2.11 -3.50 -1.01
CA GLU A 38 -1.47 -4.76 -1.40
C GLU A 38 -2.36 -5.62 -2.33
N GLY A 39 -3.38 -5.01 -2.97
CA GLY A 39 -4.25 -5.71 -3.90
C GLY A 39 -5.10 -6.81 -3.26
N LYS A 40 -5.47 -6.63 -1.98
CA LYS A 40 -6.15 -7.63 -1.12
C LYS A 40 -5.31 -8.88 -0.85
N GLN A 41 -3.99 -8.81 -1.03
CA GLN A 41 -3.09 -9.85 -0.57
C GLN A 41 -3.16 -9.94 0.96
N VAL A 42 -3.31 -11.17 1.46
CA VAL A 42 -3.18 -11.44 2.90
C VAL A 42 -1.69 -11.52 3.26
N PRO A 43 -1.28 -11.06 4.46
CA PRO A 43 0.10 -11.22 4.91
C PRO A 43 0.48 -12.71 4.95
N ASP A 44 1.69 -13.03 4.52
CA ASP A 44 2.26 -14.37 4.66
C ASP A 44 2.51 -14.71 6.13
N ARG A 45 2.87 -13.70 6.94
CA ARG A 45 3.09 -13.83 8.38
C ARG A 45 2.58 -12.61 9.10
N ILE A 46 2.00 -12.84 10.28
CA ILE A 46 1.61 -11.81 11.24
C ILE A 46 2.37 -12.09 12.53
N ILE A 47 3.14 -11.11 13.00
CA ILE A 47 3.97 -11.23 14.21
C ILE A 47 3.54 -10.17 15.20
N MET A 48 3.03 -10.60 16.35
CA MET A 48 2.78 -9.74 17.50
C MET A 48 4.02 -9.72 18.38
N ARG A 49 4.57 -8.55 18.66
CA ARG A 49 5.75 -8.39 19.52
C ARG A 49 5.77 -7.01 20.17
N THR A 50 6.78 -6.76 20.99
CA THR A 50 7.12 -5.42 21.44
C THR A 50 8.14 -4.80 20.46
N CYS A 51 7.88 -3.57 20.03
CA CYS A 51 8.77 -2.76 19.17
C CYS A 51 9.37 -1.59 19.96
N GLY A 52 10.41 -0.96 19.41
CA GLY A 52 11.08 0.18 20.04
C GLY A 52 11.81 -0.19 21.33
N THR A 53 12.30 -1.43 21.44
CA THR A 53 12.97 -1.96 22.65
C THR A 53 14.29 -1.24 22.96
N GLU A 54 14.88 -0.61 21.96
CA GLU A 54 16.04 0.28 22.07
C GLU A 54 15.68 1.67 22.63
N THR A 55 14.39 2.01 22.70
CA THR A 55 13.89 3.28 23.22
C THR A 55 13.42 3.14 24.66
N ARG A 56 13.25 4.28 25.36
CA ARG A 56 12.74 4.30 26.75
C ARG A 56 11.26 3.89 26.88
N GLN A 57 10.53 3.82 25.76
CA GLN A 57 9.10 3.54 25.74
C GLN A 57 8.80 2.48 24.67
N PRO A 58 9.08 1.21 24.97
CA PRO A 58 8.66 0.12 24.10
C PRO A 58 7.14 0.07 23.99
N PHE A 59 6.63 -0.32 22.83
CA PHE A 59 5.19 -0.35 22.54
C PHE A 59 4.79 -1.70 21.91
N PRO A 60 3.54 -2.16 22.11
CA PRO A 60 3.02 -3.33 21.42
C PRO A 60 2.90 -3.03 19.93
N CYS A 61 3.41 -3.93 19.09
CA CYS A 61 3.35 -3.79 17.65
C CYS A 61 2.91 -5.08 16.97
N LYS A 62 2.26 -4.91 15.83
CA LYS A 62 1.88 -5.99 14.92
C LYS A 62 2.65 -5.82 13.63
N VAL A 63 3.30 -6.87 13.14
CA VAL A 63 4.09 -6.83 11.90
C VAL A 63 3.44 -7.75 10.88
N HIS A 64 3.04 -7.20 9.73
CA HIS A 64 2.59 -7.96 8.57
C HIS A 64 3.75 -8.12 7.60
N VAL A 65 4.08 -9.36 7.25
CA VAL A 65 5.12 -9.66 6.27
C VAL A 65 4.46 -10.13 4.98
N TYR A 66 4.75 -9.45 3.88
CA TYR A 66 4.28 -9.76 2.54
C TYR A 66 5.46 -10.22 1.69
N ARG A 67 5.38 -11.43 1.13
CA ARG A 67 6.33 -11.97 0.15
C ARG A 67 5.82 -11.65 -1.23
N LYS A 68 6.61 -10.91 -2.00
CA LYS A 68 6.33 -10.63 -3.42
C LYS A 68 7.25 -11.46 -4.31
N GLY A 69 6.60 -12.24 -5.18
CA GLY A 69 7.24 -13.02 -6.24
C GLY A 69 7.64 -14.44 -5.84
N LEU A 70 7.41 -15.37 -6.76
CA LEU A 70 8.02 -16.71 -6.77
C LEU A 70 8.90 -16.77 -8.02
N TRP A 71 10.09 -16.15 -7.97
CA TRP A 71 11.01 -16.19 -9.10
C TRP A 71 12.04 -17.29 -8.89
N VAL A 72 11.94 -18.31 -9.75
CA VAL A 72 12.87 -19.44 -9.88
C VAL A 72 14.32 -18.95 -9.71
N GLY A 73 14.92 -19.24 -8.55
CA GLY A 73 16.33 -18.96 -8.27
C GLY A 73 16.68 -17.59 -7.67
N ARG A 74 15.73 -16.71 -7.35
CA ARG A 74 16.00 -15.47 -6.58
C ARG A 74 15.10 -15.38 -5.34
N PHE A 75 15.67 -14.92 -4.23
CA PHE A 75 14.92 -14.56 -3.03
C PHE A 75 13.88 -13.50 -3.42
N GLY A 76 12.58 -13.82 -3.27
CA GLY A 76 11.50 -12.86 -3.45
C GLY A 76 11.66 -11.68 -2.49
N SER A 77 11.22 -10.49 -2.89
CA SER A 77 11.27 -9.32 -2.02
C SER A 77 10.24 -9.49 -0.90
N GLU A 78 10.68 -9.40 0.35
CA GLU A 78 9.81 -9.31 1.51
C GLU A 78 9.58 -7.84 1.84
N VAL A 79 8.33 -7.47 2.13
CA VAL A 79 7.96 -6.17 2.69
C VAL A 79 7.36 -6.41 4.06
N ALA A 80 7.91 -5.80 5.10
CA ALA A 80 7.39 -5.88 6.46
C ALA A 80 6.73 -4.55 6.85
N VAL A 81 5.42 -4.56 7.09
CA VAL A 81 4.65 -3.40 7.54
C VAL A 81 4.41 -3.51 9.04
N VAL A 82 4.84 -2.50 9.79
CA VAL A 82 4.71 -2.46 11.25
C VAL A 82 3.56 -1.53 11.63
N PHE A 83 2.65 -2.06 12.44
CA PHE A 83 1.51 -1.37 13.01
C PHE A 83 1.72 -1.14 14.49
N GLU A 84 1.25 0.02 14.94
CA GLU A 84 1.17 0.43 16.33
C GLU A 84 -0.30 0.57 16.73
N ASP A 85 -0.63 0.20 17.97
CA ASP A 85 -1.98 0.40 18.50
C ASP A 85 -2.12 1.84 19.00
N VAL A 86 -2.87 2.64 18.26
CA VAL A 86 -3.22 4.01 18.63
C VAL A 86 -4.70 4.04 18.98
N ARG A 87 -5.00 4.09 20.28
CA ARG A 87 -6.37 4.20 20.83
C ARG A 87 -7.30 3.04 20.41
N GLY A 88 -6.79 1.81 20.35
CA GLY A 88 -7.56 0.62 19.99
C GLY A 88 -7.62 0.36 18.48
N GLN A 89 -6.82 1.08 17.70
CA GLN A 89 -6.75 0.96 16.25
C GLN A 89 -5.31 0.76 15.79
N TRP A 90 -5.08 -0.31 15.02
CA TRP A 90 -3.78 -0.61 14.42
C TRP A 90 -3.53 0.27 13.21
N VAL A 91 -2.49 1.08 13.28
CA VAL A 91 -2.08 1.99 12.20
C VAL A 91 -0.61 1.82 11.86
N VAL A 92 -0.26 1.98 10.58
CA VAL A 92 1.11 1.87 10.09
C VAL A 92 1.99 2.88 10.81
N SER A 93 3.04 2.40 11.46
CA SER A 93 4.07 3.22 12.08
C SER A 93 5.32 3.31 11.21
N GLN A 94 5.69 2.20 10.55
CA GLN A 94 6.86 2.07 9.67
C GLN A 94 6.75 0.86 8.72
N TRP A 95 7.64 0.76 7.73
CA TRP A 95 7.77 -0.41 6.85
C TRP A 95 9.23 -0.60 6.41
N LEU A 96 9.61 -1.85 6.11
CA LEU A 96 10.96 -2.29 5.74
C LEU A 96 10.93 -3.17 4.49
#